data_AF-A0A2I1GAA4-F1
#
_entry.id   AF-A0A2I1GAA4-F1
#
_cell.length_a   1.000
_cell.length_b   1.000
_cell.length_c   1.000
_cell.angle_alpha   90.00
_cell.angle_beta   90.00
_cell.angle_gamma   90.00
#
_symmetry.space_group_name_H-M   'P 1'
#
loop_
_entity.id
_entity.type
_entity.pdbx_description
1 polymer ?
#
loop_
_entity_poly.entity_id
_entity_poly.type
_entity_poly.pdbx_seq_one_letter_code
_entity_poly.pdbx_strand_id
1 'polypeptide(L)'
;MYQAIILGFILIITLYVLKRIREPKLNMPPLVRYKIPIIGHTYSYLYNTEEFLKQCRKEYGDIFCLYIWGQVRIIVGKEHSQEVLSRDDVFDFSEAFERIFPGDVMLKTLERFTNASKVLKEYVLNKMKFYNERMQNSLYSATKKQIGECDEPKVIYNIYKLMTKIISTPIANIFVGEEVSQYEEIITTFAEFTSDSAIFLMIPPILDFIYPGLQNYINRIIIRLGLYNPAVKHQDILIKHLKKQICKRLQDKEKYALNNMKKLDSFIRESLRLTGFITGLQHAILKDYTFSNGLQVPENYLIDLYFDDIYGDESLQGPNPKSFEPFRHLDANVPASKVTRNYLAFGGGKHACPGRQLAINEIKFFMHNAILKYNFRTESGKIEEKRTEPGYCRGSRTPQQKLFSLFT
;
A
#
# COMPACT_ATOMS: atom_id res chain seq x y z
N MET A 1 -25.35 -23.39 -39.22
CA MET A 1 -24.89 -22.90 -37.89
C MET A 1 -23.43 -23.27 -37.60
N TYR A 2 -23.05 -24.57 -37.65
CA TYR A 2 -21.66 -25.00 -37.42
C TYR A 2 -20.61 -24.41 -38.37
N GLN A 3 -20.91 -24.30 -39.67
CA GLN A 3 -19.99 -23.71 -40.64
C GLN A 3 -19.68 -22.23 -40.36
N ALA A 4 -20.65 -21.46 -39.88
CA ALA A 4 -20.46 -20.06 -39.51
C ALA A 4 -19.59 -19.91 -38.25
N ILE A 5 -19.73 -20.82 -37.28
CA ILE A 5 -18.90 -20.85 -36.06
C ILE A 5 -17.44 -21.19 -36.43
N ILE A 6 -17.24 -22.19 -37.29
CA ILE A 6 -15.90 -22.60 -37.74
C ILE A 6 -15.22 -21.48 -38.53
N LEU A 7 -15.92 -20.84 -39.47
CA LEU A 7 -15.40 -19.71 -40.24
C LEU A 7 -15.09 -18.50 -39.35
N GLY A 8 -15.91 -18.25 -38.32
CA GLY A 8 -15.64 -17.22 -37.31
C GLY A 8 -14.37 -17.50 -36.51
N PHE A 9 -14.16 -18.73 -36.05
CA PHE A 9 -12.92 -19.13 -35.37
C PHE A 9 -11.69 -19.00 -36.26
N ILE A 10 -11.77 -19.45 -37.52
CA ILE A 10 -10.67 -19.32 -38.48
C ILE A 10 -10.34 -17.85 -38.71
N LEU A 11 -11.35 -17.00 -38.92
CA LEU A 11 -11.15 -15.56 -39.11
C LEU A 11 -10.48 -14.92 -37.89
N ILE A 12 -10.92 -15.25 -36.67
CA ILE A 12 -10.30 -14.75 -35.43
C ILE A 12 -8.84 -15.20 -35.34
N ILE A 13 -8.54 -16.47 -35.62
CA ILE A 13 -7.17 -17.01 -35.61
C ILE A 13 -6.32 -16.32 -36.68
N THR A 14 -6.84 -16.13 -37.89
CA THR A 14 -6.14 -15.45 -38.97
C THR A 14 -5.85 -13.99 -38.62
N LEU A 15 -6.84 -13.25 -38.10
CA LEU A 15 -6.65 -11.88 -37.64
C LEU A 15 -5.64 -11.80 -36.48
N TYR A 16 -5.69 -12.75 -35.55
CA TYR A 16 -4.72 -12.87 -34.46
C TYR A 16 -3.29 -13.11 -34.97
N VAL A 17 -3.11 -14.04 -35.92
CA VAL A 17 -1.81 -14.35 -36.53
C VAL A 17 -1.29 -13.16 -37.34
N LEU A 18 -2.14 -12.52 -38.15
CA LEU A 18 -1.76 -11.34 -38.93
C LEU A 18 -1.40 -10.14 -38.03
N LYS A 19 -2.13 -9.94 -36.93
CA LYS A 19 -1.78 -8.94 -35.91
C LYS A 19 -0.40 -9.25 -35.32
N ARG A 20 -0.17 -10.49 -34.91
CA ARG A 20 1.09 -10.95 -34.30
C ARG A 20 2.30 -10.86 -35.25
N ILE A 21 2.10 -11.06 -36.55
CA ILE A 21 3.17 -10.91 -37.56
C ILE A 21 3.53 -9.42 -37.79
N ARG A 22 2.56 -8.51 -37.61
CA ARG A 22 2.76 -7.06 -37.76
C ARG A 22 3.35 -6.39 -36.53
N GLU A 23 3.32 -7.03 -35.37
CA GLU A 23 3.92 -6.47 -34.15
C GLU A 23 5.45 -6.44 -34.27
N PRO A 24 6.09 -5.29 -34.00
CA PRO A 24 7.53 -5.17 -34.08
C PRO A 24 8.21 -6.15 -33.11
N LYS A 25 9.29 -6.80 -33.55
CA LYS A 25 10.13 -7.64 -32.69
C LYS A 25 10.91 -6.73 -31.73
N LEU A 26 10.27 -6.35 -30.63
CA LEU A 26 10.88 -5.57 -29.56
C LEU A 26 11.96 -6.39 -28.85
N ASN A 27 13.01 -5.73 -28.39
CA ASN A 27 14.02 -6.31 -27.51
C ASN A 27 13.46 -6.47 -26.08
N MET A 28 12.49 -7.37 -25.93
CA MET A 28 11.74 -7.58 -24.68
C MET A 28 12.63 -8.12 -23.56
N PRO A 29 12.36 -7.76 -22.28
CA PRO A 29 12.95 -8.47 -21.15
C PRO A 29 12.64 -9.97 -21.21
N PRO A 30 13.58 -10.83 -20.76
CA PRO A 30 13.43 -12.27 -20.86
C PRO A 30 12.24 -12.77 -20.02
N LEU A 31 11.38 -13.60 -20.62
CA LEU A 31 10.33 -14.33 -19.92
C LEU A 31 10.93 -15.54 -19.21
N VAL A 32 10.81 -15.55 -17.88
CA VAL A 32 11.25 -16.68 -17.05
C VAL A 32 10.50 -17.94 -17.50
N ARG A 33 11.21 -19.07 -17.58
CA ARG A 33 10.63 -20.33 -18.05
C ARG A 33 9.69 -20.91 -17.00
N TYR A 34 8.46 -21.24 -17.41
CA TYR A 34 7.47 -21.91 -16.57
C TYR A 34 7.02 -23.24 -17.17
N LYS A 35 6.70 -24.20 -16.28
CA LYS A 35 6.29 -25.56 -16.67
C LYS A 35 4.79 -25.73 -16.88
N ILE A 36 3.97 -24.84 -16.30
CA ILE A 36 2.50 -24.96 -16.30
C ILE A 36 1.91 -23.83 -17.15
N PRO A 37 1.52 -24.06 -18.42
CA PRO A 37 1.20 -23.01 -19.39
C PRO A 37 0.12 -22.00 -18.99
N ILE A 38 -0.83 -22.40 -18.13
CA ILE A 38 -1.96 -21.57 -17.68
C ILE A 38 -1.65 -20.85 -16.36
N ILE A 39 -0.94 -21.49 -15.44
CA ILE A 39 -0.66 -20.94 -14.10
C ILE A 39 0.62 -20.09 -14.11
N GLY A 40 1.56 -20.44 -14.98
CA GLY A 40 2.89 -19.84 -15.06
C GLY A 40 3.63 -19.89 -13.75
N HIS A 41 4.00 -18.71 -13.25
CA HIS A 41 4.77 -18.52 -12.01
C HIS A 41 3.87 -18.21 -10.81
N THR A 42 2.55 -18.19 -10.97
CA THR A 42 1.60 -17.76 -9.92
C THR A 42 1.82 -18.50 -8.61
N TYR A 43 2.03 -19.82 -8.65
CA TYR A 43 2.28 -20.61 -7.45
C TYR A 43 3.59 -20.22 -6.74
N SER A 44 4.72 -20.20 -7.45
CA SER A 44 6.01 -19.81 -6.89
C SER A 44 5.99 -18.37 -6.37
N TYR A 45 5.28 -17.49 -7.06
CA TYR A 45 5.09 -16.11 -6.65
C TYR A 45 4.26 -15.97 -5.37
N LEU A 46 3.27 -16.81 -5.12
CA LEU A 46 2.45 -16.74 -3.90
C LEU A 46 3.11 -17.38 -2.68
N TYR A 47 3.79 -18.51 -2.86
CA TYR A 47 4.26 -19.34 -1.75
C TYR A 47 5.76 -19.29 -1.51
N ASN A 48 6.55 -18.77 -2.46
CA ASN A 48 8.01 -18.69 -2.34
C ASN A 48 8.57 -17.42 -3.00
N THR A 49 7.87 -16.28 -2.87
CA THR A 49 8.19 -15.04 -3.59
C THR A 49 9.64 -14.59 -3.41
N GLU A 50 10.14 -14.61 -2.17
CA GLU A 50 11.45 -14.07 -1.83
C GLU A 50 12.59 -14.82 -2.53
N GLU A 51 12.67 -16.14 -2.33
CA GLU A 51 13.72 -16.96 -2.96
C GLU A 51 13.54 -17.06 -4.47
N PHE A 52 12.29 -17.14 -4.94
CA PHE A 52 11.99 -17.20 -6.37
C PHE A 52 12.48 -15.95 -7.11
N LEU A 53 12.19 -14.75 -6.60
CA LEU A 53 12.63 -13.50 -7.24
C LEU A 53 14.14 -13.29 -7.12
N LYS A 54 14.78 -13.69 -6.02
CA LYS A 54 16.25 -13.68 -5.91
C LYS A 54 16.91 -14.54 -6.98
N GLN A 55 16.37 -15.75 -7.21
CA GLN A 55 16.87 -16.64 -8.26
C GLN A 55 16.67 -16.03 -9.64
N CYS A 56 15.49 -15.47 -9.92
CA CYS A 56 15.21 -14.81 -11.19
C CYS A 56 16.16 -13.63 -11.43
N ARG A 57 16.40 -12.79 -10.41
CA ARG A 57 17.35 -11.67 -10.49
C ARG A 57 18.76 -12.15 -10.84
N LYS A 58 19.22 -13.24 -10.22
CA LYS A 58 20.55 -13.81 -10.49
C LYS A 58 20.69 -14.35 -11.92
N GLU A 59 19.64 -14.97 -12.46
CA GLU A 59 19.68 -15.66 -13.75
C GLU A 59 19.34 -14.74 -14.94
N TYR A 60 18.43 -13.80 -14.75
CA TYR A 60 17.83 -12.99 -15.83
C TYR A 60 18.19 -11.49 -15.76
N GLY A 61 18.88 -11.05 -14.70
CA GLY A 61 19.30 -9.65 -14.54
C GLY A 61 18.22 -8.75 -13.93
N ASP A 62 18.38 -7.43 -14.12
CA ASP A 62 17.58 -6.42 -13.41
C ASP A 62 16.12 -6.32 -13.87
N ILE A 63 15.85 -6.69 -15.11
CA ILE A 63 14.51 -6.62 -15.70
C ILE A 63 14.17 -7.97 -16.32
N PHE A 64 13.07 -8.58 -15.87
CA PHE A 64 12.59 -9.87 -16.38
C PHE A 64 11.08 -9.97 -16.33
N CYS A 65 10.51 -10.88 -17.12
CA CYS A 65 9.08 -11.08 -17.25
C CYS A 65 8.63 -12.35 -16.50
N LEU A 66 7.51 -12.25 -15.78
CA LEU A 66 6.84 -13.35 -15.10
C LEU A 66 5.40 -13.46 -15.58
N TYR A 67 4.97 -14.66 -15.95
CA TYR A 67 3.54 -14.96 -16.12
C TYR A 67 2.85 -15.22 -14.77
N ILE A 68 1.96 -14.31 -14.33
CA ILE A 68 1.26 -14.35 -13.05
C ILE A 68 -0.22 -13.98 -13.29
N TRP A 69 -1.17 -14.77 -12.77
CA TRP A 69 -2.61 -14.50 -12.88
C TRP A 69 -3.11 -14.27 -14.32
N GLY A 70 -2.63 -15.09 -15.26
CA GLY A 70 -3.05 -15.00 -16.66
C GLY A 70 -2.35 -13.90 -17.47
N GLN A 71 -1.42 -13.16 -16.86
CA GLN A 71 -0.81 -11.97 -17.45
C GLN A 71 0.71 -12.00 -17.33
N VAL A 72 1.40 -11.41 -18.29
CA VAL A 72 2.84 -11.16 -18.20
C VAL A 72 3.07 -9.87 -17.41
N ARG A 73 3.82 -9.99 -16.31
CA ARG A 73 4.26 -8.91 -15.42
C ARG A 73 5.75 -8.68 -15.63
N ILE A 74 6.16 -7.43 -15.73
CA ILE A 74 7.57 -7.05 -15.88
C ILE A 74 8.09 -6.68 -14.50
N ILE A 75 9.07 -7.42 -13.98
CA ILE A 75 9.73 -7.12 -12.71
C ILE A 75 10.94 -6.23 -13.00
N VAL A 76 11.05 -5.11 -12.28
CA VAL A 76 12.18 -4.16 -12.40
C VAL A 76 12.88 -4.01 -11.06
N GLY A 77 14.19 -4.22 -11.05
CA GLY A 77 15.02 -4.12 -9.86
C GLY A 77 15.64 -2.74 -9.64
N LYS A 78 16.62 -2.69 -8.73
CA LYS A 78 17.17 -1.44 -8.20
C LYS A 78 17.80 -0.54 -9.29
N GLU A 79 18.42 -1.11 -10.33
CA GLU A 79 19.20 -0.35 -11.32
C GLU A 79 18.31 0.53 -12.18
N HIS A 80 17.13 0.03 -12.57
CA HIS A 80 16.21 0.75 -13.45
C HIS A 80 14.94 1.25 -12.73
N SER A 81 14.77 0.97 -11.43
CA SER A 81 13.63 1.43 -10.63
C SER A 81 13.38 2.95 -10.70
N GLN A 82 14.44 3.75 -10.81
CA GLN A 82 14.33 5.21 -10.90
C GLN A 82 13.82 5.70 -12.25
N GLU A 83 14.09 4.97 -13.33
CA GLU A 83 13.50 5.29 -14.64
C GLU A 83 11.98 5.14 -14.58
N VAL A 84 11.50 4.05 -13.96
CA VAL A 84 10.06 3.80 -13.76
C VAL A 84 9.42 4.91 -12.92
N LEU A 85 10.05 5.27 -11.80
CA LEU A 85 9.51 6.26 -10.85
C LEU A 85 9.61 7.73 -11.30
N SER A 86 10.37 8.02 -12.35
CA SER A 86 10.58 9.40 -12.84
C SER A 86 9.91 9.69 -14.18
N ARG A 87 9.56 8.66 -14.95
CA ARG A 87 8.90 8.78 -16.26
C ARG A 87 7.41 8.61 -16.14
N ASP A 88 6.80 9.57 -15.46
CA ASP A 88 5.36 9.67 -15.20
C ASP A 88 4.50 9.82 -16.47
N ASP A 89 5.12 10.16 -17.60
CA ASP A 89 4.53 10.21 -18.95
C ASP A 89 4.46 8.85 -19.64
N VAL A 90 5.12 7.83 -19.06
CA VAL A 90 5.24 6.47 -19.57
C VAL A 90 4.64 5.47 -18.58
N PHE A 91 4.95 5.64 -17.30
CA PHE A 91 4.58 4.70 -16.23
C PHE A 91 3.60 5.38 -15.28
N ASP A 92 2.43 4.78 -15.10
CA ASP A 92 1.39 5.35 -14.24
C ASP A 92 0.87 4.36 -13.19
N PHE A 93 1.06 4.72 -11.92
CA PHE A 93 0.61 3.91 -10.80
C PHE A 93 -0.91 3.97 -10.61
N SER A 94 -1.53 5.11 -10.87
CA SER A 94 -2.97 5.30 -10.67
C SER A 94 -3.76 4.43 -11.64
N GLU A 95 -3.37 4.40 -12.91
CA GLU A 95 -3.92 3.52 -13.94
C GLU A 95 -3.78 2.03 -13.54
N ALA A 96 -2.59 1.61 -13.07
CA ALA A 96 -2.39 0.25 -12.58
C ALA A 96 -3.26 -0.08 -11.35
N PHE A 97 -3.42 0.88 -10.44
CA PHE A 97 -4.21 0.71 -9.23
C PHE A 97 -5.69 0.56 -9.54
N GLU A 98 -6.25 1.32 -10.49
CA GLU A 98 -7.66 1.24 -10.90
C GLU A 98 -8.04 -0.07 -11.62
N ARG A 99 -7.04 -0.77 -12.17
CA ARG A 99 -7.22 -2.12 -12.74
C ARG A 99 -7.49 -3.18 -11.69
N ILE A 100 -7.12 -2.93 -10.43
CA ILE A 100 -7.22 -3.92 -9.34
C ILE A 100 -8.21 -3.44 -8.27
N PHE A 101 -8.30 -2.13 -8.06
CA PHE A 101 -9.14 -1.52 -7.05
C PHE A 101 -10.24 -0.66 -7.70
N PRO A 102 -11.52 -1.03 -7.56
CA PRO A 102 -12.63 -0.30 -8.17
C PRO A 102 -13.03 0.96 -7.36
N GLY A 103 -12.04 1.81 -7.06
CA GLY A 103 -12.19 2.98 -6.19
C GLY A 103 -13.12 4.06 -6.75
N ASP A 104 -13.10 4.28 -8.06
CA ASP A 104 -13.96 5.21 -8.80
C ASP A 104 -15.45 4.90 -8.61
N VAL A 105 -15.83 3.64 -8.77
CA VAL A 105 -17.23 3.20 -8.60
C VAL A 105 -17.61 3.11 -7.11
N MET A 106 -16.68 2.69 -6.26
CA MET A 106 -16.90 2.59 -4.81
C MET A 106 -17.12 3.98 -4.19
N LEU A 107 -16.34 4.97 -4.62
CA LEU A 107 -16.33 6.34 -4.11
C LEU A 107 -16.85 7.35 -5.13
N LYS A 108 -17.99 7.03 -5.77
CA LYS A 108 -18.62 7.87 -6.81
C LYS A 108 -18.80 9.35 -6.42
N THR A 109 -18.98 9.64 -5.13
CA THR A 109 -19.09 11.02 -4.62
C THR A 109 -17.75 11.79 -4.68
N LEU A 110 -16.62 11.09 -4.60
CA LEU A 110 -15.27 11.67 -4.65
C LEU A 110 -14.81 12.01 -6.07
N GLU A 111 -15.40 11.43 -7.13
CA GLU A 111 -15.13 11.82 -8.53
C GLU A 111 -15.40 13.31 -8.80
N ARG A 112 -16.26 13.94 -7.98
CA ARG A 112 -16.54 15.40 -8.04
C ARG A 112 -15.36 16.25 -7.56
N PHE A 113 -14.40 15.67 -6.85
CA PHE A 113 -13.18 16.33 -6.41
C PHE A 113 -12.06 15.97 -7.40
N THR A 114 -11.90 16.82 -8.43
CA THR A 114 -10.91 16.64 -9.51
C THR A 114 -9.45 16.53 -9.04
N ASN A 115 -9.17 16.77 -7.76
CA ASN A 115 -7.82 16.65 -7.21
C ASN A 115 -7.81 16.38 -5.69
N ALA A 116 -8.29 15.21 -5.27
CA ALA A 116 -8.35 14.81 -3.86
C ALA A 116 -6.99 14.91 -3.13
N SER A 117 -5.88 14.61 -3.81
CA SER A 117 -4.53 14.74 -3.26
C SER A 117 -4.14 16.20 -3.01
N LYS A 118 -4.51 17.12 -3.91
CA LYS A 118 -4.35 18.57 -3.71
C LYS A 118 -5.17 19.07 -2.54
N VAL A 119 -6.44 18.66 -2.42
CA VAL A 119 -7.30 19.00 -1.27
C VAL A 119 -6.68 18.50 0.04
N LEU A 120 -6.28 17.24 0.10
CA LEU A 120 -5.61 16.68 1.27
C LEU A 120 -4.34 17.47 1.61
N LYS A 121 -3.54 17.83 0.59
CA LYS A 121 -2.31 18.61 0.78
C LYS A 121 -2.59 20.00 1.33
N GLU A 122 -3.52 20.74 0.74
CA GLU A 122 -3.81 22.13 1.11
C GLU A 122 -4.50 22.25 2.46
N TYR A 123 -5.43 21.35 2.76
CA TYR A 123 -6.32 21.47 3.92
C TYR A 123 -5.87 20.64 5.11
N VAL A 124 -5.06 19.60 4.91
CA VAL A 124 -4.57 18.74 6.00
C VAL A 124 -3.04 18.77 6.08
N LEU A 125 -2.32 18.43 5.01
CA LEU A 125 -0.88 18.15 5.11
C LEU A 125 -0.03 19.42 5.33
N ASN A 126 -0.28 20.47 4.56
CA ASN A 126 0.34 21.78 4.77
C ASN A 126 -0.04 22.38 6.14
N LYS A 127 -1.09 21.83 6.74
CA LYS A 127 -1.68 22.20 8.01
C LYS A 127 -1.32 21.23 9.16
N MET A 128 -0.47 20.22 8.92
CA MET A 128 -0.13 19.20 9.91
C MET A 128 0.31 19.76 11.26
N LYS A 129 1.05 20.87 11.23
CA LYS A 129 1.54 21.53 12.44
C LYS A 129 0.40 22.00 13.36
N PHE A 130 -0.76 22.36 12.81
CA PHE A 130 -1.94 22.79 13.58
C PHE A 130 -2.64 21.61 14.28
N TYR A 131 -2.35 20.37 13.88
CA TYR A 131 -3.03 19.19 14.39
C TYR A 131 -2.22 18.39 15.40
N ASN A 132 -0.94 18.71 15.62
CA ASN A 132 -0.06 17.88 16.44
C ASN A 132 -0.46 17.82 17.92
N GLU A 133 -0.69 18.94 18.59
CA GLU A 133 -1.11 18.96 20.01
C GLU A 133 -2.43 18.22 20.19
N ARG A 134 -3.38 18.54 19.31
CA ARG A 134 -4.69 17.89 19.26
C ARG A 134 -4.58 16.38 19.04
N MET A 135 -3.69 15.96 18.15
CA MET A 135 -3.36 14.55 17.89
C MET A 135 -2.70 13.91 19.12
N GLN A 136 -1.74 14.56 19.77
CA GLN A 136 -1.08 14.06 20.97
C GLN A 136 -2.09 13.85 22.11
N ASN A 137 -2.92 14.86 22.39
CA ASN A 137 -3.95 14.81 23.43
C ASN A 137 -5.00 13.74 23.12
N SER A 138 -5.49 13.70 21.87
CA SER A 138 -6.44 12.70 21.44
C SER A 138 -5.87 11.29 21.52
N LEU A 139 -4.60 11.11 21.14
CA LEU A 139 -3.94 9.83 21.18
C LEU A 139 -3.65 9.39 22.62
N TYR A 140 -3.23 10.32 23.49
CA TYR A 140 -3.06 10.06 24.92
C TYR A 140 -4.37 9.59 25.55
N SER A 141 -5.46 10.32 25.31
CA SER A 141 -6.79 9.98 25.81
C SER A 141 -7.29 8.64 25.26
N ALA A 142 -7.04 8.36 23.97
CA ALA A 142 -7.38 7.09 23.35
C ALA A 142 -6.60 5.93 23.97
N THR A 143 -5.28 6.07 24.15
CA THR A 143 -4.43 5.07 24.81
C THR A 143 -4.91 4.82 26.24
N LYS A 144 -5.17 5.87 27.02
CA LYS A 144 -5.71 5.74 28.38
C LYS A 144 -7.09 5.06 28.39
N LYS A 145 -7.98 5.38 27.46
CA LYS A 145 -9.30 4.74 27.34
C LYS A 145 -9.20 3.25 27.00
N GLN A 146 -8.30 2.89 26.09
CA GLN A 146 -8.22 1.53 25.55
C GLN A 146 -7.35 0.59 26.39
N ILE A 147 -6.27 1.11 27.00
CA ILE A 147 -5.30 0.32 27.77
C ILE A 147 -5.47 0.55 29.27
N GLY A 148 -5.80 1.78 29.68
CA GLY A 148 -5.84 2.20 31.09
C GLY A 148 -4.46 2.35 31.72
N GLU A 149 -4.44 2.52 33.05
CA GLU A 149 -3.25 2.31 33.87
C GLU A 149 -3.06 0.79 34.04
N CYS A 150 -1.81 0.32 34.03
CA CYS A 150 -1.44 -1.11 34.06
C CYS A 150 -0.71 -1.47 35.36
N ASP A 151 -1.38 -1.24 36.50
CA ASP A 151 -0.85 -1.61 37.83
C ASP A 151 -0.54 -3.12 37.94
N GLU A 152 -1.25 -3.94 37.16
CA GLU A 152 -0.96 -5.36 36.94
C GLU A 152 -0.82 -5.68 35.44
N PRO A 153 -0.06 -6.75 35.06
CA PRO A 153 0.14 -7.12 33.66
C PRO A 153 -1.19 -7.40 32.93
N LYS A 154 -1.48 -6.64 31.87
CA LYS A 154 -2.67 -6.84 31.02
C LYS A 154 -2.31 -7.59 29.75
N VAL A 155 -3.08 -8.63 29.43
CA VAL A 155 -2.95 -9.41 28.19
C VAL A 155 -3.83 -8.80 27.09
N ILE A 156 -3.21 -8.46 25.96
CA ILE A 156 -3.92 -7.95 24.77
C ILE A 156 -4.02 -9.07 23.73
N TYR A 157 -5.25 -9.52 23.50
CA TYR A 157 -5.56 -10.60 22.55
C TYR A 157 -5.46 -10.19 21.08
N ASN A 158 -5.84 -8.95 20.74
CA ASN A 158 -5.81 -8.47 19.36
C ASN A 158 -5.18 -7.08 19.28
N ILE A 159 -3.86 -7.06 19.22
CA ILE A 159 -3.10 -5.80 19.19
C ILE A 159 -3.39 -4.99 17.93
N TYR A 160 -3.65 -5.64 16.79
CA TYR A 160 -4.02 -4.94 15.56
C TYR A 160 -5.29 -4.11 15.77
N LYS A 161 -6.36 -4.72 16.27
CA LYS A 161 -7.64 -4.04 16.53
C LYS A 161 -7.49 -2.92 17.56
N LEU A 162 -6.72 -3.16 18.63
CA LEU A 162 -6.42 -2.16 19.65
C LEU A 162 -5.68 -0.95 19.05
N MET A 163 -4.59 -1.20 18.33
CA MET A 163 -3.76 -0.18 17.69
C MET A 163 -4.55 0.63 16.69
N THR A 164 -5.32 -0.02 15.83
CA THR A 164 -6.14 0.66 14.82
C THR A 164 -7.18 1.56 15.48
N LYS A 165 -7.79 1.18 16.62
CA LYS A 165 -8.68 2.08 17.36
C LYS A 165 -7.95 3.29 17.96
N ILE A 166 -6.78 3.07 18.57
CA ILE A 166 -5.99 4.15 19.18
C ILE A 166 -5.56 5.18 18.11
N ILE A 167 -5.07 4.70 16.97
CA ILE A 167 -4.59 5.51 15.83
C ILE A 167 -5.78 6.16 15.08
N SER A 168 -6.89 5.45 14.90
CA SER A 168 -8.04 6.05 14.19
C SER A 168 -8.69 7.20 14.96
N THR A 169 -8.49 7.27 16.28
CA THR A 169 -9.07 8.31 17.14
C THR A 169 -8.58 9.73 16.78
N PRO A 170 -7.27 10.03 16.81
CA PRO A 170 -6.77 11.34 16.39
C PRO A 170 -7.01 11.63 14.90
N ILE A 171 -6.99 10.62 14.02
CA ILE A 171 -7.34 10.84 12.60
C ILE A 171 -8.79 11.32 12.49
N ALA A 172 -9.74 10.60 13.08
CA ALA A 172 -11.14 11.02 13.11
C ALA A 172 -11.26 12.43 13.69
N ASN A 173 -10.62 12.70 14.81
CA ASN A 173 -10.61 14.01 15.45
C ASN A 173 -10.12 15.12 14.49
N ILE A 174 -9.05 14.90 13.72
CA ILE A 174 -8.55 15.87 12.74
C ILE A 174 -9.54 16.11 11.61
N PHE A 175 -10.09 15.03 11.03
CA PHE A 175 -10.92 15.11 9.82
C PHE A 175 -12.36 15.55 10.11
N VAL A 176 -12.96 15.07 11.19
CA VAL A 176 -14.38 15.33 11.53
C VAL A 176 -14.57 16.28 12.71
N GLY A 177 -13.49 16.65 13.41
CA GLY A 177 -13.53 17.52 14.58
C GLY A 177 -13.81 16.76 15.88
N GLU A 178 -13.61 17.44 17.01
CA GLU A 178 -13.50 16.80 18.33
C GLU A 178 -14.83 16.31 18.81
N GLU A 179 -15.86 17.12 18.56
CA GLU A 179 -17.24 16.88 18.91
C GLU A 179 -17.77 15.63 18.21
N VAL A 180 -17.36 15.41 16.96
CA VAL A 180 -17.81 14.26 16.16
C VAL A 180 -16.95 13.03 16.43
N SER A 181 -15.65 13.21 16.71
CA SER A 181 -14.76 12.08 17.01
C SER A 181 -15.05 11.40 18.35
N GLN A 182 -15.92 11.96 19.22
CA GLN A 182 -16.32 11.27 20.45
C GLN A 182 -17.21 10.06 20.19
N TYR A 183 -17.90 10.00 19.04
CA TYR A 183 -18.78 8.89 18.71
C TYR A 183 -17.97 7.64 18.30
N GLU A 184 -18.15 6.53 19.02
CA GLU A 184 -17.42 5.28 18.76
C GLU A 184 -17.67 4.75 17.33
N GLU A 185 -18.86 4.98 16.76
CA GLU A 185 -19.18 4.62 15.37
C GLU A 185 -18.32 5.41 14.36
N ILE A 186 -17.96 6.66 14.66
CA ILE A 186 -17.04 7.46 13.84
C ILE A 186 -15.62 6.89 13.93
N ILE A 187 -15.13 6.60 15.13
CA ILE A 187 -13.78 6.01 15.30
C ILE A 187 -13.69 4.66 14.57
N THR A 188 -14.74 3.85 14.70
CA THR A 188 -14.87 2.58 13.99
C THR A 188 -14.86 2.76 12.47
N THR A 189 -15.55 3.78 11.95
CA THR A 189 -15.51 4.12 10.52
C THR A 189 -14.09 4.36 10.03
N PHE A 190 -13.31 5.18 10.74
CA PHE A 190 -11.91 5.43 10.35
C PHE A 190 -11.01 4.20 10.52
N ALA A 191 -11.29 3.36 11.52
CA ALA A 191 -10.54 2.13 11.80
C ALA A 191 -10.78 1.03 10.76
N GLU A 192 -12.02 0.86 10.31
CA GLU A 192 -12.44 -0.28 9.51
C GLU A 192 -12.50 0.01 8.01
N PHE A 193 -12.59 1.28 7.58
CA PHE A 193 -12.77 1.61 6.16
C PHE A 193 -11.68 0.97 5.26
N THR A 194 -10.42 1.02 5.69
CA THR A 194 -9.31 0.43 4.93
C THR A 194 -9.44 -1.08 4.84
N SER A 195 -9.78 -1.79 5.93
CA SER A 195 -9.95 -3.25 5.89
C SER A 195 -11.18 -3.66 5.10
N ASP A 196 -12.29 -2.94 5.25
CA ASP A 196 -13.54 -3.19 4.52
C ASP A 196 -13.34 -2.99 3.02
N SER A 197 -12.51 -2.02 2.62
CA SER A 197 -12.17 -1.77 1.21
C SER A 197 -11.10 -2.73 0.68
N ALA A 198 -10.14 -3.14 1.51
CA ALA A 198 -9.03 -4.00 1.12
C ALA A 198 -9.46 -5.39 0.67
N ILE A 199 -10.70 -5.81 0.94
CA ILE A 199 -11.24 -7.09 0.43
C ILE A 199 -11.10 -7.22 -1.08
N PHE A 200 -11.27 -6.13 -1.84
CA PHE A 200 -11.10 -6.14 -3.30
C PHE A 200 -9.63 -6.35 -3.73
N LEU A 201 -8.67 -5.99 -2.88
CA LEU A 201 -7.24 -6.26 -3.07
C LEU A 201 -6.83 -7.67 -2.61
N MET A 202 -7.69 -8.37 -1.87
CA MET A 202 -7.44 -9.72 -1.35
C MET A 202 -8.07 -10.81 -2.22
N ILE A 203 -9.14 -10.50 -2.98
CA ILE A 203 -9.79 -11.44 -3.90
C ILE A 203 -8.83 -11.79 -5.04
N PRO A 204 -8.38 -13.06 -5.15
CA PRO A 204 -7.52 -13.47 -6.26
C PRO A 204 -8.28 -13.40 -7.60
N PRO A 205 -7.66 -12.92 -8.69
CA PRO A 205 -8.27 -12.62 -9.98
C PRO A 205 -8.22 -13.88 -10.81
N ILE A 206 -8.80 -14.95 -10.28
CA ILE A 206 -8.79 -16.26 -10.93
C ILE A 206 -9.47 -16.15 -12.31
N LEU A 207 -10.43 -15.25 -12.45
CA LEU A 207 -11.11 -14.98 -13.71
C LEU A 207 -10.20 -14.34 -14.77
N ASP A 208 -9.07 -13.73 -14.38
CA ASP A 208 -8.11 -13.17 -15.33
C ASP A 208 -7.31 -14.26 -16.07
N PHE A 209 -7.30 -15.50 -15.60
CA PHE A 209 -6.84 -16.65 -16.40
C PHE A 209 -7.75 -16.93 -17.60
N ILE A 210 -9.01 -16.50 -17.56
CA ILE A 210 -9.97 -16.62 -18.67
C ILE A 210 -9.83 -15.42 -19.59
N TYR A 211 -9.89 -14.21 -19.03
CA TYR A 211 -9.74 -12.97 -19.78
C TYR A 211 -9.17 -11.85 -18.90
N PRO A 212 -8.08 -11.16 -19.31
CA PRO A 212 -7.48 -10.08 -18.53
C PRO A 212 -8.50 -8.99 -18.14
N GLY A 213 -8.58 -8.67 -16.84
CA GLY A 213 -9.49 -7.66 -16.30
C GLY A 213 -10.93 -8.13 -16.03
N LEU A 214 -11.25 -9.40 -16.31
CA LEU A 214 -12.59 -9.95 -16.06
C LEU A 214 -12.96 -9.94 -14.57
N GLN A 215 -12.02 -10.22 -13.67
CA GLN A 215 -12.28 -10.14 -12.23
C GLN A 215 -12.70 -8.72 -11.83
N ASN A 216 -11.96 -7.71 -12.29
CA ASN A 216 -12.26 -6.31 -11.98
C ASN A 216 -13.61 -5.89 -12.54
N TYR A 217 -13.93 -6.31 -13.77
CA TYR A 217 -15.23 -6.05 -14.39
C TYR A 217 -16.39 -6.59 -13.53
N ILE A 218 -16.27 -7.82 -13.04
CA ILE A 218 -17.29 -8.44 -12.17
C ILE A 218 -17.38 -7.72 -10.81
N ASN A 219 -16.24 -7.40 -10.18
CA ASN A 219 -16.21 -6.65 -8.93
C ASN A 219 -16.92 -5.28 -9.08
N ARG A 220 -16.72 -4.59 -10.20
CA ARG A 220 -17.39 -3.32 -10.51
C ARG A 220 -18.91 -3.48 -10.66
N ILE A 221 -19.38 -4.57 -11.27
CA ILE A 221 -20.82 -4.87 -11.37
C ILE A 221 -21.43 -5.05 -9.98
N ILE A 222 -20.78 -5.82 -9.10
CA ILE A 222 -21.26 -6.05 -7.72
C ILE A 222 -21.47 -4.72 -6.98
N ILE A 223 -20.52 -3.78 -7.12
CA ILE A 223 -20.63 -2.45 -6.50
C ILE A 223 -21.73 -1.62 -7.15
N ARG A 224 -21.83 -1.60 -8.50
CA ARG A 224 -22.85 -0.82 -9.23
C ARG A 224 -24.26 -1.26 -8.93
N LEU A 225 -24.47 -2.56 -8.72
CA LEU A 225 -25.76 -3.13 -8.34
C LEU A 225 -26.09 -2.92 -6.85
N GLY A 226 -25.18 -2.33 -6.07
CA GLY A 226 -25.37 -2.07 -4.64
C GLY A 226 -25.33 -3.33 -3.77
N LEU A 227 -24.88 -4.47 -4.31
CA LEU A 227 -24.84 -5.74 -3.59
C LEU A 227 -23.80 -5.72 -2.45
N TYR A 228 -22.67 -5.05 -2.69
CA TYR A 228 -21.64 -4.82 -1.68
C TYR A 228 -20.82 -3.57 -2.03
N ASN A 229 -21.01 -2.50 -1.26
CA ASN A 229 -20.18 -1.30 -1.33
C ASN A 229 -19.78 -0.87 0.10
N PRO A 230 -18.53 -1.09 0.52
CA PRO A 230 -18.10 -0.76 1.88
C PRO A 230 -18.16 0.75 2.16
N ALA A 231 -18.02 1.61 1.13
CA ALA A 231 -18.05 3.05 1.32
C ALA A 231 -19.41 3.60 1.75
N VAL A 232 -20.52 2.95 1.37
CA VAL A 232 -21.88 3.41 1.72
C VAL A 232 -22.11 3.38 3.22
N LYS A 233 -21.78 2.25 3.87
CA LYS A 233 -21.83 2.08 5.34
C LYS A 233 -21.13 3.24 6.06
N HIS A 234 -19.91 3.54 5.63
CA HIS A 234 -19.06 4.55 6.24
C HIS A 234 -19.53 5.98 5.93
N GLN A 235 -19.99 6.22 4.70
CA GLN A 235 -20.54 7.51 4.26
C GLN A 235 -21.80 7.88 5.04
N ASP A 236 -22.72 6.94 5.28
CA ASP A 236 -23.97 7.20 6.00
C ASP A 236 -23.70 7.62 7.45
N ILE A 237 -22.76 6.95 8.11
CA ILE A 237 -22.29 7.30 9.46
C ILE A 237 -21.66 8.70 9.47
N LEU A 238 -20.82 9.04 8.49
CA LEU A 238 -20.22 10.36 8.37
C LEU A 238 -21.28 11.45 8.13
N ILE A 239 -22.23 11.24 7.21
CA ILE A 239 -23.29 12.21 6.89
C ILE A 239 -24.19 12.46 8.11
N LYS A 240 -24.59 11.40 8.82
CA LYS A 240 -25.41 11.45 10.04
C LYS A 240 -24.84 12.46 11.05
N HIS A 241 -23.53 12.47 11.24
CA HIS A 241 -22.88 13.31 12.26
C HIS A 241 -22.33 14.64 11.73
N LEU A 242 -21.82 14.67 10.50
CA LEU A 242 -21.16 15.86 9.94
C LEU A 242 -22.14 16.95 9.47
N LYS A 243 -23.35 16.57 9.02
CA LYS A 243 -24.31 17.52 8.42
C LYS A 243 -24.61 18.72 9.32
N LYS A 244 -24.71 18.50 10.64
CA LYS A 244 -24.99 19.54 11.64
C LYS A 244 -23.77 20.43 11.94
N GLN A 245 -22.56 19.88 11.84
CA GLN A 245 -21.32 20.58 12.19
C GLN A 245 -20.71 21.36 11.02
N ILE A 246 -20.90 20.91 9.78
CA ILE A 246 -20.42 21.63 8.59
C ILE A 246 -21.03 23.03 8.50
N CYS A 247 -22.34 23.18 8.79
CA CYS A 247 -23.01 24.49 8.80
C CYS A 247 -22.44 25.45 9.86
N LYS A 248 -22.01 24.92 11.01
CA LYS A 248 -21.48 25.70 12.13
C LYS A 248 -20.02 26.11 11.90
N ARG A 249 -19.21 25.25 11.29
CA ARG A 249 -17.77 25.48 11.05
C ARG A 249 -17.44 26.33 9.83
N LEU A 250 -18.43 26.66 8.99
CA LEU A 250 -18.27 27.65 7.93
C LEU A 250 -18.00 29.07 8.49
N GLN A 251 -18.22 29.30 9.79
CA GLN A 251 -18.19 30.63 10.39
C GLN A 251 -16.87 31.01 11.09
N ASP A 252 -16.01 30.06 11.49
CA ASP A 252 -14.84 30.38 12.33
C ASP A 252 -13.52 29.75 11.82
N LYS A 253 -12.44 30.54 11.76
CA LYS A 253 -11.07 30.08 11.46
C LYS A 253 -10.01 30.87 12.22
N GLU A 254 -9.04 30.14 12.79
CA GLU A 254 -7.59 30.42 13.02
C GLU A 254 -7.12 29.76 14.35
N LYS A 255 -5.86 29.41 14.69
CA LYS A 255 -4.50 29.24 14.08
C LYS A 255 -3.59 28.64 15.21
N TYR A 256 -2.25 28.56 15.02
CA TYR A 256 -1.10 28.34 15.99
C TYR A 256 -0.31 27.00 15.95
N ALA A 257 0.99 27.00 16.36
CA ALA A 257 2.08 26.12 15.86
C ALA A 257 3.19 25.70 16.89
N LEU A 258 3.88 24.52 16.73
CA LEU A 258 5.36 24.26 16.57
C LEU A 258 5.80 22.74 16.73
N ASN A 259 7.10 22.36 16.57
CA ASN A 259 7.63 20.98 16.26
C ASN A 259 9.08 20.64 16.77
N ASN A 260 9.43 19.36 17.14
CA ASN A 260 10.74 18.61 16.93
C ASN A 260 10.89 17.20 17.62
N MET A 261 11.17 16.07 16.90
CA MET A 261 11.59 14.74 17.47
C MET A 261 12.35 13.81 16.47
N LYS A 262 13.69 13.72 16.55
CA LYS A 262 14.58 13.09 15.53
C LYS A 262 14.89 11.59 15.72
N LYS A 263 15.11 11.10 16.96
CA LYS A 263 15.44 9.67 17.20
C LYS A 263 14.31 8.73 16.74
N LEU A 264 13.08 9.20 16.86
CA LEU A 264 11.89 8.45 16.49
C LEU A 264 11.67 8.42 14.97
N ASP A 265 12.19 9.39 14.22
CA ASP A 265 12.24 9.28 12.75
C ASP A 265 13.10 8.09 12.33
N SER A 266 14.30 7.93 12.90
CA SER A 266 15.20 6.82 12.52
C SER A 266 14.55 5.46 12.76
N PHE A 267 13.96 5.27 13.95
CA PHE A 267 13.31 4.01 14.31
C PHE A 267 12.16 3.66 13.33
N ILE A 268 11.23 4.60 13.08
CA ILE A 268 10.07 4.34 12.22
C ILE A 268 10.52 4.04 10.78
N ARG A 269 11.54 4.76 10.30
CA ARG A 269 12.12 4.54 8.97
C ARG A 269 12.64 3.11 8.84
N GLU A 270 13.40 2.63 9.82
CA GLU A 270 13.95 1.26 9.82
C GLU A 270 12.86 0.19 9.98
N SER A 271 11.86 0.43 10.84
CA SER A 271 10.73 -0.50 11.00
C SER A 271 9.98 -0.69 9.69
N LEU A 272 9.64 0.39 8.98
CA LEU A 272 8.92 0.34 7.70
C LEU A 272 9.76 -0.27 6.56
N ARG A 273 11.09 -0.12 6.60
CA ARG A 273 12.00 -0.76 5.64
C ARG A 273 11.92 -2.29 5.73
N LEU A 274 11.80 -2.83 6.95
CA LEU A 274 11.84 -4.27 7.22
C LEU A 274 10.47 -4.97 7.32
N THR A 275 9.36 -4.21 7.32
CA THR A 275 7.98 -4.74 7.29
C THR A 275 7.27 -4.48 5.96
N GLY A 276 7.98 -3.98 4.95
CA GLY A 276 7.46 -3.67 3.62
C GLY A 276 7.19 -4.90 2.73
N PHE A 277 6.67 -4.63 1.54
CA PHE A 277 6.39 -5.63 0.51
C PHE A 277 7.67 -6.10 -0.19
N ILE A 278 7.72 -7.36 -0.65
CA ILE A 278 8.81 -7.90 -1.49
C ILE A 278 8.77 -7.27 -2.90
N THR A 279 7.57 -7.11 -3.47
CA THR A 279 7.28 -6.41 -4.73
C THR A 279 6.15 -5.40 -4.54
N GLY A 280 6.12 -4.32 -5.30
CA GLY A 280 4.99 -3.39 -5.28
C GLY A 280 5.19 -2.17 -6.16
N LEU A 281 4.38 -1.12 -5.94
CA LEU A 281 4.29 0.06 -6.80
C LEU A 281 4.10 -0.32 -8.27
N GLN A 282 2.99 -0.99 -8.55
CA GLN A 282 2.63 -1.37 -9.91
C GLN A 282 2.41 -0.14 -10.78
N HIS A 283 2.99 -0.12 -11.98
CA HIS A 283 2.75 0.93 -12.97
C HIS A 283 2.26 0.31 -14.27
N ALA A 284 1.26 0.94 -14.89
CA ALA A 284 0.83 0.61 -16.24
C ALA A 284 1.73 1.35 -17.22
N ILE A 285 2.12 0.66 -18.30
CA ILE A 285 2.89 1.24 -19.39
C ILE A 285 1.89 1.91 -20.35
N LEU A 286 1.93 3.24 -20.39
CA LEU A 286 1.03 4.07 -21.20
C LEU A 286 1.47 4.17 -22.67
N LYS A 287 2.76 3.97 -22.94
CA LYS A 287 3.37 3.98 -24.27
C LYS A 287 4.68 3.20 -24.26
N ASP A 288 5.09 2.71 -25.41
CA ASP A 288 6.35 1.97 -25.56
C ASP A 288 7.54 2.73 -24.96
N TYR A 289 8.44 2.01 -24.29
CA TYR A 289 9.61 2.57 -23.62
C TYR A 289 10.85 1.71 -23.84
N THR A 290 12.01 2.37 -23.95
CA THR A 290 13.31 1.71 -24.00
C THR A 290 14.10 2.11 -22.77
N PHE A 291 14.46 1.13 -21.93
CA PHE A 291 15.31 1.32 -20.77
C PHE A 291 16.73 1.70 -21.18
N SER A 292 17.48 2.29 -20.24
CA SER A 292 18.88 2.66 -20.49
C SER A 292 19.79 1.47 -20.88
N ASN A 293 19.44 0.24 -20.50
CA ASN A 293 20.11 -0.99 -20.94
C ASN A 293 19.68 -1.52 -22.33
N GLY A 294 18.80 -0.81 -23.04
CA GLY A 294 18.32 -1.16 -24.37
C GLY A 294 17.16 -2.15 -24.43
N LEU A 295 16.64 -2.61 -23.28
CA LEU A 295 15.42 -3.43 -23.24
C LEU A 295 14.19 -2.57 -23.55
N GLN A 296 13.26 -3.15 -24.29
CA GLN A 296 12.06 -2.48 -24.78
C GLN A 296 10.81 -3.09 -24.16
N VAL A 297 9.90 -2.23 -23.70
CA VAL A 297 8.63 -2.64 -23.10
C VAL A 297 7.48 -1.92 -23.79
N PRO A 298 6.47 -2.66 -24.30
CA PRO A 298 5.36 -2.08 -25.02
C PRO A 298 4.28 -1.55 -24.08
N GLU A 299 3.41 -0.70 -24.62
CA GLU A 299 2.19 -0.28 -23.94
C GLU A 299 1.31 -1.44 -23.45
N ASN A 300 0.45 -1.15 -22.47
CA ASN A 300 -0.55 -2.04 -21.88
C ASN A 300 -0.03 -3.17 -20.97
N TYR A 301 1.28 -3.29 -20.76
CA TYR A 301 1.84 -4.18 -19.75
C TYR A 301 1.86 -3.53 -18.36
N LEU A 302 2.07 -4.35 -17.33
CA LEU A 302 2.22 -3.92 -15.95
C LEU A 302 3.65 -4.19 -15.48
N ILE A 303 4.26 -3.19 -14.86
CA ILE A 303 5.56 -3.28 -14.20
C ILE A 303 5.37 -3.34 -12.69
N ASP A 304 6.15 -4.19 -12.02
CA ASP A 304 6.27 -4.29 -10.57
C ASP A 304 7.71 -3.96 -10.15
N LEU A 305 7.89 -3.10 -9.13
CA LEU A 305 9.21 -2.84 -8.57
C LEU A 305 9.59 -3.91 -7.54
N TYR A 306 10.82 -4.42 -7.65
CA TYR A 306 11.38 -5.40 -6.72
C TYR A 306 12.05 -4.71 -5.52
N PHE A 307 11.29 -4.52 -4.43
CA PHE A 307 11.74 -3.77 -3.26
C PHE A 307 12.88 -4.43 -2.49
N ASP A 308 12.85 -5.76 -2.38
CA ASP A 308 13.87 -6.49 -1.63
C ASP A 308 15.27 -6.34 -2.25
N ASP A 309 15.34 -6.10 -3.56
CA ASP A 309 16.60 -5.78 -4.25
C ASP A 309 17.13 -4.37 -3.89
N ILE A 310 16.27 -3.47 -3.42
CA ILE A 310 16.64 -2.13 -2.93
C ILE A 310 16.94 -2.17 -1.43
N TYR A 311 16.11 -2.87 -0.64
CA TYR A 311 16.20 -2.92 0.82
C TYR A 311 17.18 -3.97 1.35
N GLY A 312 17.50 -4.98 0.54
CA GLY A 312 18.49 -6.00 0.84
C GLY A 312 19.90 -5.67 0.33
N ASP A 313 20.08 -4.52 -0.32
CA ASP A 313 21.34 -4.14 -0.94
C ASP A 313 22.26 -3.36 0.02
N GLU A 314 23.47 -3.89 0.23
CA GLU A 314 24.45 -3.30 1.14
C GLU A 314 25.00 -1.94 0.66
N SER A 315 25.12 -1.73 -0.64
CA SER A 315 25.57 -0.45 -1.20
C SER A 315 24.57 0.69 -0.96
N LEU A 316 23.28 0.35 -0.84
CA LEU A 316 22.20 1.31 -0.61
C LEU A 316 21.83 1.48 0.87
N GLN A 317 22.06 0.45 1.70
CA GLN A 317 21.59 0.38 3.10
C GLN A 317 22.71 0.29 4.14
N GLY A 318 23.97 0.09 3.72
CA GLY A 318 25.07 -0.24 4.61
C GLY A 318 25.09 -1.71 5.04
N PRO A 319 25.98 -2.09 5.98
CA PRO A 319 26.20 -3.48 6.36
C PRO A 319 24.95 -4.11 6.99
N ASN A 320 24.80 -5.43 6.83
CA ASN A 320 23.71 -6.22 7.42
C ASN A 320 22.29 -5.70 7.10
N PRO A 321 21.91 -5.50 5.82
CA PRO A 321 20.65 -4.85 5.43
C PRO A 321 19.41 -5.63 5.87
N LYS A 322 19.54 -6.92 6.15
CA LYS A 322 18.43 -7.75 6.64
C LYS A 322 18.23 -7.67 8.15
N SER A 323 19.21 -7.15 8.89
CA SER A 323 19.13 -6.95 10.34
C SER A 323 18.42 -5.65 10.67
N PHE A 324 17.58 -5.68 11.71
CA PHE A 324 16.93 -4.49 12.26
C PHE A 324 17.92 -3.69 13.09
N GLU A 325 18.36 -2.55 12.55
CA GLU A 325 19.31 -1.64 13.20
C GLU A 325 18.63 -0.29 13.44
N PRO A 326 18.03 -0.04 14.64
CA PRO A 326 17.10 1.08 14.86
C PRO A 326 17.71 2.47 14.63
N PHE A 327 19.03 2.59 14.66
CA PHE A 327 19.78 3.83 14.48
C PHE A 327 20.57 3.91 13.17
N ARG A 328 20.37 2.97 12.23
CA ARG A 328 21.02 2.94 10.91
C ARG A 328 20.92 4.26 10.13
N HIS A 329 19.85 5.02 10.35
CA HIS A 329 19.57 6.26 9.64
C HIS A 329 19.74 7.52 10.51
N LEU A 330 20.32 7.40 11.71
CA LEU A 330 20.45 8.51 12.66
C LEU A 330 21.31 9.65 12.09
N ASP A 331 22.48 9.32 11.55
CA ASP A 331 23.44 10.31 11.04
C ASP A 331 22.99 10.96 9.73
N ALA A 332 22.18 10.26 8.95
CA ALA A 332 21.57 10.81 7.74
C ALA A 332 20.59 11.95 8.06
N ASN A 333 20.02 11.99 9.28
CA ASN A 333 19.06 12.99 9.75
C ASN A 333 17.92 13.25 8.74
N VAL A 334 17.48 12.18 8.07
CA VAL A 334 16.41 12.23 7.08
C VAL A 334 15.08 11.85 7.75
N PRO A 335 14.01 12.67 7.64
CA PRO A 335 12.71 12.32 8.19
C PRO A 335 12.18 10.98 7.64
N ALA A 336 11.47 10.21 8.46
CA ALA A 336 10.87 8.95 8.01
C ALA A 336 9.83 9.17 6.89
N SER A 337 9.28 10.38 6.78
CA SER A 337 8.34 10.78 5.74
C SER A 337 9.01 11.16 4.41
N LYS A 338 10.34 11.24 4.33
CA LYS A 338 11.05 11.57 3.10
C LYS A 338 11.39 10.30 2.31
N VAL A 339 10.72 10.13 1.17
CA VAL A 339 11.05 9.11 0.16
C VAL A 339 12.36 9.46 -0.54
N THR A 340 13.19 8.45 -0.75
CA THR A 340 14.51 8.53 -1.40
C THR A 340 14.70 7.32 -2.30
N ARG A 341 15.73 7.34 -3.15
CA ARG A 341 16.00 6.22 -4.08
C ARG A 341 16.13 4.87 -3.37
N ASN A 342 16.67 4.88 -2.15
CA ASN A 342 16.87 3.71 -1.30
C ASN A 342 15.78 3.53 -0.22
N TYR A 343 14.70 4.32 -0.24
CA TYR A 343 13.61 4.25 0.74
C TYR A 343 12.26 4.61 0.11
N LEU A 344 11.46 3.59 -0.18
CA LEU A 344 10.23 3.66 -0.97
C LEU A 344 8.98 3.23 -0.17
N ALA A 345 9.05 3.21 1.16
CA ALA A 345 7.95 2.74 2.02
C ALA A 345 6.65 3.54 1.83
N PHE A 346 6.77 4.80 1.40
CA PHE A 346 5.67 5.67 1.05
C PHE A 346 5.59 5.94 -0.46
N GLY A 347 6.06 5.02 -1.30
CA GLY A 347 6.12 5.22 -2.75
C GLY A 347 7.35 5.99 -3.23
N GLY A 348 7.25 6.59 -4.41
CA GLY A 348 8.29 7.42 -5.02
C GLY A 348 7.72 8.32 -6.11
N GLY A 349 8.49 9.31 -6.57
CA GLY A 349 8.06 10.20 -7.66
C GLY A 349 6.79 11.01 -7.36
N LYS A 350 5.98 11.30 -8.41
CA LYS A 350 4.67 11.99 -8.27
C LYS A 350 3.68 11.21 -7.40
N HIS A 351 3.83 9.88 -7.32
CA HIS A 351 2.92 8.97 -6.63
C HIS A 351 3.32 8.68 -5.18
N ALA A 352 4.27 9.43 -4.60
CA ALA A 352 4.58 9.31 -3.18
C ALA A 352 3.34 9.60 -2.31
N CYS A 353 3.09 8.76 -1.31
CA CYS A 353 1.92 8.80 -0.45
C CYS A 353 1.73 10.21 0.13
N PRO A 354 0.56 10.85 -0.11
CA PRO A 354 0.32 12.19 0.39
C PRO A 354 0.23 12.18 1.93
N GLY A 355 -0.39 11.18 2.53
CA GLY A 355 -0.56 11.06 3.99
C GLY A 355 0.70 10.77 4.82
N ARG A 356 1.87 10.58 4.20
CA ARG A 356 3.09 10.10 4.89
C ARG A 356 3.56 10.98 6.05
N GLN A 357 3.37 12.29 5.99
CA GLN A 357 3.74 13.18 7.10
C GLN A 357 2.81 13.03 8.29
N LEU A 358 1.50 12.88 8.03
CA LEU A 358 0.48 12.61 9.04
C LEU A 358 0.77 11.29 9.75
N ALA A 359 0.94 10.21 8.97
CA ALA A 359 1.23 8.88 9.50
C ALA A 359 2.49 8.85 10.38
N ILE A 360 3.58 9.49 9.94
CA ILE A 360 4.82 9.53 10.73
C ILE A 360 4.66 10.30 12.03
N ASN A 361 3.99 11.45 12.03
CA ASN A 361 3.77 12.22 13.27
C ASN A 361 2.94 11.41 14.28
N GLU A 362 1.92 10.73 13.79
CA GLU A 362 1.05 9.92 14.63
C GLU A 362 1.78 8.71 15.24
N ILE A 363 2.51 7.95 14.42
CA ILE A 363 3.34 6.84 14.90
C ILE A 363 4.33 7.35 15.95
N LYS A 364 4.95 8.51 15.73
CA LYS A 364 5.86 9.13 16.70
C LYS A 364 5.17 9.41 18.04
N PHE A 365 4.02 10.07 18.02
CA PHE A 365 3.33 10.40 19.26
C PHE A 365 2.83 9.15 19.98
N PHE A 366 2.33 8.17 19.23
CA PHE A 366 1.98 6.86 19.78
C PHE A 366 3.17 6.21 20.48
N MET A 367 4.27 6.03 19.75
CA MET A 367 5.46 5.37 20.26
C MET A 367 6.07 6.09 21.46
N HIS A 368 6.13 7.43 21.43
CA HIS A 368 6.63 8.23 22.54
C HIS A 368 5.81 7.98 23.81
N ASN A 369 4.49 8.05 23.70
CA ASN A 369 3.59 7.78 24.84
C ASN A 369 3.68 6.32 25.29
N ALA A 370 3.74 5.39 24.34
CA ALA A 370 3.81 3.97 24.59
C ALA A 370 5.08 3.58 25.37
N ILE A 371 6.25 4.01 24.91
CA ILE A 371 7.56 3.66 25.50
C ILE A 371 7.73 4.28 26.89
N LEU A 372 7.24 5.49 27.12
CA LEU A 372 7.39 6.16 28.42
C LEU A 372 6.49 5.58 29.51
N LYS A 373 5.40 4.91 29.12
CA LYS A 373 4.34 4.50 30.05
C LYS A 373 4.19 3.00 30.21
N TYR A 374 4.66 2.23 29.24
CA TYR A 374 4.41 0.79 29.21
C TYR A 374 5.69 0.05 28.84
N ASN A 375 5.91 -1.06 29.54
CA ASN A 375 6.86 -2.09 29.18
C ASN A 375 6.16 -3.15 28.32
N PHE A 376 6.82 -3.56 27.23
CA PHE A 376 6.29 -4.52 26.27
C PHE A 376 7.04 -5.85 26.41
N ARG A 377 6.31 -6.96 26.55
CA ARG A 377 6.86 -8.31 26.38
C ARG A 377 5.91 -9.21 25.59
N THR A 378 6.47 -10.10 24.77
CA THR A 378 5.71 -11.21 24.20
C THR A 378 5.28 -12.16 25.33
N GLU A 379 4.18 -12.88 25.14
CA GLU A 379 3.72 -13.88 26.11
C GLU A 379 4.81 -14.93 26.41
N SER A 380 5.57 -15.32 25.39
CA SER A 380 6.67 -16.28 25.50
C SER A 380 7.98 -15.68 26.04
N GLY A 381 8.08 -14.36 26.18
CA GLY A 381 9.32 -13.64 26.52
C GLY A 381 10.42 -13.71 25.45
N LYS A 382 10.14 -14.32 24.28
CA LYS A 382 11.08 -14.48 23.17
C LYS A 382 10.66 -13.65 21.97
N ILE A 383 11.65 -13.22 21.17
CA ILE A 383 11.43 -12.62 19.85
C ILE A 383 11.17 -13.77 18.87
N GLU A 384 9.94 -13.87 18.34
CA GLU A 384 9.59 -14.90 17.36
C GLU A 384 10.03 -14.51 15.94
N GLU A 385 10.35 -15.51 15.11
CA GLU A 385 10.81 -15.30 13.73
C GLU A 385 9.70 -14.81 12.79
N LYS A 386 10.07 -13.97 11.82
CA LYS A 386 9.16 -13.49 10.76
C LYS A 386 8.75 -14.66 9.84
N ARG A 387 7.48 -14.73 9.46
CA ARG A 387 6.98 -15.65 8.43
C ARG A 387 6.41 -14.88 7.24
N THR A 388 6.56 -15.44 6.05
CA THR A 388 5.93 -14.96 4.82
C THR A 388 4.54 -15.61 4.72
N GLU A 389 3.49 -14.80 4.57
CA GLU A 389 2.13 -15.32 4.34
C GLU A 389 1.75 -15.26 2.84
N PRO A 390 0.98 -16.23 2.33
CA PRO A 390 0.48 -16.19 0.96
C PRO A 390 -0.54 -15.06 0.80
N GLY A 391 -0.31 -14.14 -0.14
CA GLY A 391 -1.20 -13.02 -0.42
C GLY A 391 -1.32 -12.74 -1.91
N TYR A 392 -2.54 -12.52 -2.39
CA TYR A 392 -2.83 -12.17 -3.79
C TYR A 392 -2.04 -10.91 -4.22
N CYS A 393 -1.99 -9.90 -3.36
CA CYS A 393 -1.15 -8.74 -3.52
C CYS A 393 0.09 -8.83 -2.63
N ARG A 394 1.20 -9.23 -3.25
CA ARG A 394 2.58 -9.03 -2.78
C ARG A 394 2.96 -9.99 -1.66
N GLY A 395 4.02 -10.77 -1.86
CA GLY A 395 4.67 -11.48 -0.75
C GLY A 395 5.02 -10.47 0.34
N SER A 396 4.16 -10.34 1.34
CA SER A 396 4.26 -9.35 2.41
C SER A 396 4.84 -10.03 3.63
N ARG A 397 5.77 -9.37 4.31
CA ARG A 397 6.26 -9.81 5.61
C ARG A 397 5.26 -9.35 6.68
N THR A 398 4.22 -10.13 6.97
CA THR A 398 3.29 -9.84 8.06
C THR A 398 3.86 -10.37 9.39
N PRO A 399 3.95 -9.54 10.44
CA PRO A 399 4.14 -10.05 11.80
C PRO A 399 2.89 -10.83 12.23
N GLN A 400 3.06 -11.93 12.97
CA GLN A 400 1.95 -12.69 13.54
C GLN A 400 1.04 -11.79 14.41
N GLN A 401 -0.28 -11.90 14.23
CA GLN A 401 -1.25 -11.37 15.18
C GLN A 401 -1.16 -12.19 16.48
N LYS A 402 -0.35 -11.75 17.45
CA LYS A 402 -0.17 -12.46 18.71
C LYS A 402 -0.09 -11.55 19.92
N LEU A 403 -0.30 -12.21 21.06
CA LEU A 403 -0.52 -11.70 22.41
C LEU A 403 0.68 -10.88 22.92
N PHE A 404 0.40 -9.65 23.33
CA PHE A 404 1.35 -8.82 24.08
C PHE A 404 0.84 -8.68 25.50
N SER A 405 1.77 -8.75 26.47
CA SER A 405 1.47 -8.32 27.83
C SER A 405 2.11 -6.96 28.07
N LEU A 406 1.29 -6.03 28.60
CA LEU A 406 1.70 -4.68 28.99
C LEU A 406 1.72 -4.57 30.50
N PHE A 407 2.74 -3.93 31.04
CA PHE A 407 2.85 -3.56 32.46
C PHE A 407 3.57 -2.21 32.54
N THR A 408 3.19 -1.36 33.49
CA THR A 408 3.86 -0.06 33.70
C THR A 408 5.20 -0.21 34.41
#